data_AF-A0AAW4PTR6-F1
#
_entry.id   AF-A0AAW4PTR6-F1
#
_cell.length_a   1.000
_cell.length_b   1.000
_cell.length_c   1.000
_cell.angle_alpha   90.00
_cell.angle_beta   90.00
_cell.angle_gamma   90.00
#
_symmetry.space_group_name_H-M   'P 1'
#
loop_
_entity.id
_entity.type
_entity.pdbx_description
1 polymer ?
#
loop_
_entity_poly.entity_id
_entity_poly.type
_entity_poly.pdbx_seq_one_letter_code
_entity_poly.pdbx_strand_id
1 'polypeptide(L)'
;MSLDLSSDSSTASDIAVARQADHVAFLHRAPFVADALALGFLPGFREDCGYQTDQYLDLDIPVGMLDNDFRNPDLERFVDRFFEYEPEVGVIGDVDEIDDVDAHVAAAREIQASYPEAELIIVPKSRAVIDAIPEGLVLGYSRGYADRLAHEFSDPADWRGRRVHILGGSPPKQLHAIRQLTRPTLTDEPPADIVGVDWNGLHRGAQFGEFWTADGWDDSGRNADHVTVRKTVRHSLARIREFWQSHGIWPETTPEDAGLHFEYEGPSPADLEKGACTECGANVWRTRRGPFVAEYDTGAVCGYCSYECYFTHRHRKDLEEIAGEQSVYIPPA
;
A
#
# COMPACT_ATOMS: atom_id res chain seq x y z
N MET A 1 17.81 44.18 26.41
CA MET A 1 17.35 42.78 26.42
C MET A 1 16.82 42.50 25.04
N SER A 2 17.55 41.71 24.26
CA SER A 2 17.14 41.29 22.93
C SER A 2 16.24 40.08 23.10
N LEU A 3 15.02 40.15 22.59
CA LEU A 3 14.16 38.97 22.46
C LEU A 3 14.71 38.19 21.27
N ASP A 4 15.44 37.11 21.55
CA ASP A 4 15.80 36.13 20.52
C ASP A 4 14.53 35.41 20.06
N LEU A 5 14.03 35.81 18.90
CA LEU A 5 12.98 35.12 18.13
C LEU A 5 13.54 33.87 17.46
N SER A 6 14.18 32.99 18.24
CA SER A 6 14.77 31.73 17.76
C SER A 6 13.81 30.54 17.82
N SER A 7 12.56 30.71 18.30
CA SER A 7 11.59 29.62 18.46
C SER A 7 10.90 29.21 17.15
N ASP A 8 10.73 30.13 16.20
CA ASP A 8 9.92 29.84 15.00
C ASP A 8 10.59 28.82 14.05
N SER A 9 11.92 28.77 13.99
CA SER A 9 12.61 27.81 13.10
C SER A 9 12.66 26.40 13.67
N SER A 10 12.73 26.24 15.00
CA SER A 10 12.71 24.91 15.63
C SER A 10 11.32 24.30 15.52
N THR A 11 10.26 25.05 15.87
CA THR A 11 8.88 24.54 15.80
C THR A 11 8.45 24.21 14.36
N ALA A 12 8.86 25.01 13.37
CA ALA A 12 8.59 24.69 11.97
C ALA A 12 9.32 23.42 11.50
N SER A 13 10.56 23.20 11.97
CA SER A 13 11.33 21.98 11.70
C SER A 13 10.68 20.77 12.35
N ASP A 14 10.29 20.88 13.62
CA ASP A 14 9.67 19.78 14.38
C ASP A 14 8.33 19.35 13.74
N ILE A 15 7.55 20.31 13.22
CA ILE A 15 6.31 20.03 12.50
C ILE A 15 6.56 19.39 11.14
N ALA A 16 7.63 19.77 10.44
CA ALA A 16 7.98 19.16 9.17
C ALA A 16 8.36 17.69 9.38
N VAL A 17 9.21 17.41 10.38
CA VAL A 17 9.59 16.05 10.78
C VAL A 17 8.37 15.23 11.17
N ALA A 18 7.53 15.73 12.08
CA ALA A 18 6.34 15.01 12.57
C ALA A 18 5.26 14.76 11.50
N ARG A 19 5.37 15.35 10.30
CA ARG A 19 4.44 15.12 9.18
C ARG A 19 4.98 14.16 8.13
N GLN A 20 6.28 13.97 8.11
CA GLN A 20 6.93 13.10 7.14
C GLN A 20 6.71 11.67 7.60
N ALA A 21 5.92 10.92 6.84
CA ALA A 21 5.59 9.54 7.20
C ALA A 21 6.81 8.63 7.02
N ASP A 22 6.87 7.59 7.85
CA ASP A 22 7.82 6.49 7.70
C ASP A 22 7.39 5.58 6.53
N HIS A 23 6.08 5.40 6.32
CA HIS A 23 5.53 4.64 5.19
C HIS A 23 4.22 5.20 4.63
N VAL A 24 3.96 4.89 3.36
CA VAL A 24 2.65 5.07 2.71
C VAL A 24 2.25 3.72 2.15
N ALA A 25 1.22 3.11 2.72
CA ALA A 25 0.84 1.75 2.41
C ALA A 25 -0.30 1.66 1.38
N PHE A 26 -0.28 0.58 0.59
CA PHE A 26 -1.37 0.22 -0.31
C PHE A 26 -1.65 -1.28 -0.17
N LEU A 27 -2.84 -1.58 0.38
CA LEU A 27 -3.22 -2.94 0.73
C LEU A 27 -4.19 -3.50 -0.31
N HIS A 28 -3.70 -4.38 -1.17
CA HIS A 28 -4.49 -4.93 -2.27
C HIS A 28 -3.90 -6.23 -2.81
N ARG A 29 -4.68 -6.98 -3.61
CA ARG A 29 -4.21 -8.13 -4.38
C ARG A 29 -3.27 -7.76 -5.54
N ALA A 30 -2.50 -8.73 -6.02
CA ALA A 30 -1.81 -8.67 -7.30
C ALA A 30 -2.82 -8.50 -8.47
N PRO A 31 -2.42 -7.82 -9.56
CA PRO A 31 -1.09 -7.23 -9.80
C PRO A 31 -0.92 -5.81 -9.22
N PHE A 32 -1.99 -5.24 -8.63
CA PHE A 32 -2.01 -3.84 -8.21
C PHE A 32 -0.99 -3.52 -7.12
N VAL A 33 -0.77 -4.46 -6.20
CA VAL A 33 0.22 -4.29 -5.13
C VAL A 33 1.66 -4.31 -5.65
N ALA A 34 1.96 -5.10 -6.69
CA ALA A 34 3.28 -5.09 -7.33
C ALA A 34 3.54 -3.73 -7.99
N ASP A 35 2.53 -3.16 -8.65
CA ASP A 35 2.61 -1.80 -9.20
C ASP A 35 2.81 -0.74 -8.10
N ALA A 36 2.19 -0.93 -6.94
CA ALA A 36 2.35 -0.02 -5.80
C ALA A 36 3.76 -0.12 -5.19
N LEU A 37 4.28 -1.33 -5.01
CA LEU A 37 5.64 -1.57 -4.52
C LEU A 37 6.69 -0.91 -5.43
N ALA A 38 6.59 -1.10 -6.75
CA ALA A 38 7.46 -0.46 -7.73
C ALA A 38 7.34 1.08 -7.76
N LEU A 39 6.24 1.63 -7.23
CA LEU A 39 6.06 3.06 -7.04
C LEU A 39 6.52 3.55 -5.66
N GLY A 40 7.02 2.67 -4.80
CA GLY A 40 7.54 2.96 -3.46
C GLY A 40 6.51 2.94 -2.35
N PHE A 41 5.34 2.34 -2.56
CA PHE A 41 4.34 2.13 -1.51
C PHE A 41 4.66 0.85 -0.71
N LEU A 42 4.42 0.88 0.60
CA LEU A 42 4.51 -0.31 1.44
C LEU A 42 3.39 -1.29 1.03
N PRO A 43 3.72 -2.49 0.53
CA PRO A 43 2.71 -3.44 0.05
C PRO A 43 2.06 -4.15 1.24
N GLY A 44 0.79 -4.53 1.09
CA GLY A 44 0.14 -5.30 2.15
C GLY A 44 -1.22 -5.86 1.77
N PHE A 45 -1.86 -6.50 2.73
CA PHE A 45 -3.25 -6.93 2.61
C PHE A 45 -3.91 -7.02 3.99
N ARG A 46 -5.21 -7.28 3.97
CA ARG A 46 -5.98 -7.57 5.17
C ARG A 46 -5.89 -9.05 5.52
N GLU A 47 -5.77 -9.38 6.80
CA GLU A 47 -5.47 -10.71 7.34
C GLU A 47 -6.35 -11.87 6.82
N ASP A 48 -7.60 -11.56 6.44
CA ASP A 48 -8.61 -12.50 5.94
C ASP A 48 -8.49 -12.75 4.43
N CYS A 49 -7.52 -12.08 3.81
CA CYS A 49 -7.20 -12.14 2.39
C CYS A 49 -5.73 -12.56 2.19
N GLY A 50 -5.27 -12.43 0.95
CA GLY A 50 -3.87 -12.53 0.54
C GLY A 50 -3.70 -11.86 -0.82
N TYR A 51 -2.52 -11.95 -1.41
CA TYR A 51 -2.25 -11.32 -2.69
C TYR A 51 -2.94 -11.97 -3.90
N GLN A 52 -3.55 -13.14 -3.74
CA GLN A 52 -4.19 -13.90 -4.84
C GLN A 52 -3.20 -14.12 -5.97
N THR A 53 -2.07 -14.78 -5.70
CA THR A 53 -0.95 -14.96 -6.64
C THR A 53 -0.91 -16.33 -7.30
N ASP A 54 -1.81 -17.26 -6.96
CA ASP A 54 -1.84 -18.64 -7.47
C ASP A 54 -1.87 -18.77 -9.00
N GLN A 55 -2.31 -17.72 -9.71
CA GLN A 55 -2.32 -17.67 -11.18
C GLN A 55 -1.01 -17.23 -11.82
N TYR A 56 0.00 -16.82 -11.04
CA TYR A 56 1.28 -16.32 -11.56
C TYR A 56 2.40 -17.34 -11.33
N LEU A 57 3.37 -17.38 -12.24
CA LEU A 57 4.57 -18.21 -12.11
C LEU A 57 5.53 -17.59 -11.10
N ASP A 58 5.81 -18.32 -10.02
CA ASP A 58 6.87 -18.03 -9.03
C ASP A 58 6.97 -16.54 -8.65
N LEU A 59 5.81 -15.88 -8.49
CA LEU A 59 5.71 -14.49 -8.06
C LEU A 59 5.53 -14.44 -6.55
N ASP A 60 6.57 -13.98 -5.86
CA ASP A 60 6.52 -13.68 -4.44
C ASP A 60 6.59 -12.18 -4.20
N ILE A 61 5.71 -11.67 -3.34
CA ILE A 61 5.63 -10.25 -2.99
C ILE A 61 5.72 -10.17 -1.47
N PRO A 62 6.64 -9.37 -0.92
CA PRO A 62 6.74 -9.26 0.53
C PRO A 62 5.50 -8.60 1.12
N VAL A 63 5.19 -8.95 2.37
CA VAL A 63 4.10 -8.34 3.12
C VAL A 63 4.70 -7.28 4.03
N GLY A 64 4.59 -6.00 3.64
CA GLY A 64 5.08 -4.88 4.45
C GLY A 64 4.08 -4.46 5.52
N MET A 65 2.78 -4.51 5.22
CA MET A 65 1.70 -4.15 6.14
C MET A 65 0.60 -5.21 6.18
N LEU A 66 0.16 -5.57 7.39
CA LEU A 66 -0.99 -6.45 7.63
C LEU A 66 -2.08 -5.68 8.39
N ASP A 67 -3.29 -5.68 7.85
CA ASP A 67 -4.45 -5.01 8.44
C ASP A 67 -5.45 -6.04 8.98
N ASN A 68 -6.13 -5.75 10.09
CA ASN A 68 -7.12 -6.68 10.64
C ASN A 68 -8.45 -6.62 9.87
N ASP A 69 -9.27 -7.67 9.96
CA ASP A 69 -10.67 -7.57 9.50
C ASP A 69 -11.54 -6.94 10.58
N PHE A 70 -11.61 -5.60 10.60
CA PHE A 70 -12.41 -4.86 11.59
C PHE A 70 -13.90 -5.26 11.63
N ARG A 71 -14.43 -5.86 10.55
CA ARG A 71 -15.83 -6.34 10.52
C ARG A 71 -16.03 -7.69 11.19
N ASN A 72 -14.97 -8.45 11.36
CA ASN A 72 -14.96 -9.74 12.02
C ASN A 72 -13.66 -9.88 12.84
N PRO A 73 -13.46 -9.00 13.84
CA PRO A 73 -12.19 -8.89 14.54
C PRO A 73 -11.87 -10.17 15.31
N ASP A 74 -10.61 -10.60 15.22
CA ASP A 74 -10.12 -11.84 15.82
C ASP A 74 -8.63 -11.69 16.10
N LEU A 75 -8.27 -11.44 17.37
CA LEU A 75 -6.89 -11.16 17.77
C LEU A 75 -5.97 -12.37 17.61
N GLU A 76 -6.46 -13.58 17.91
CA GLU A 76 -5.66 -14.80 17.76
C GLU A 76 -5.33 -15.02 16.29
N ARG A 77 -6.33 -14.89 15.41
CA ARG A 77 -6.11 -14.94 13.96
C ARG A 77 -5.13 -13.88 13.49
N PHE A 78 -5.24 -12.63 13.97
CA PHE A 78 -4.31 -11.57 13.57
C PHE A 78 -2.88 -11.94 13.95
N VAL A 79 -2.65 -12.37 15.19
CA VAL A 79 -1.32 -12.74 15.70
C VAL A 79 -0.76 -13.91 14.90
N ASP A 80 -1.54 -14.97 14.65
CA ASP A 80 -1.12 -16.11 13.82
C ASP A 80 -0.69 -15.67 12.41
N ARG A 81 -1.47 -14.79 11.77
CA ARG A 81 -1.16 -14.27 10.43
C ARG A 81 0.04 -13.34 10.43
N PHE A 82 0.26 -12.59 11.52
CA PHE A 82 1.47 -11.79 11.67
C PHE A 82 2.71 -12.70 11.71
N PHE A 83 2.70 -13.78 12.50
CA PHE A 83 3.81 -14.74 12.55
C PHE A 83 4.00 -15.53 11.24
N GLU A 84 2.96 -15.70 10.44
CA GLU A 84 3.05 -16.35 9.12
C GLU A 84 3.75 -15.47 8.08
N TYR A 85 3.46 -14.16 8.05
CA TYR A 85 3.95 -13.26 7.01
C TYR A 85 5.07 -12.31 7.44
N GLU A 86 5.28 -12.17 8.74
CA GLU A 86 6.33 -11.34 9.35
C GLU A 86 6.36 -9.89 8.82
N PRO A 87 5.22 -9.16 8.80
CA PRO A 87 5.20 -7.81 8.24
C PRO A 87 5.93 -6.80 9.13
N GLU A 88 6.36 -5.69 8.52
CA GLU A 88 6.97 -4.56 9.26
C GLU A 88 5.93 -3.78 10.07
N VAL A 89 4.69 -3.69 9.55
CA VAL A 89 3.59 -2.92 10.14
C VAL A 89 2.37 -3.81 10.33
N GLY A 90 1.75 -3.74 11.52
CA GLY A 90 0.54 -4.51 11.84
C GLY A 90 -0.55 -3.66 12.48
N VAL A 91 -1.76 -3.67 11.91
CA VAL A 91 -2.95 -3.06 12.54
C VAL A 91 -3.67 -4.13 13.35
N ILE A 92 -3.45 -4.13 14.67
CA ILE A 92 -3.99 -5.13 15.60
C ILE A 92 -5.53 -5.11 15.62
N GLY A 93 -6.10 -3.91 15.58
CA GLY A 93 -7.54 -3.73 15.40
C GLY A 93 -8.17 -2.60 16.19
N ASP A 94 -9.50 -2.54 16.05
CA ASP A 94 -10.39 -1.55 16.64
C ASP A 94 -10.68 -1.87 18.12
N VAL A 95 -10.57 -0.85 18.98
CA VAL A 95 -10.86 -0.95 20.41
C VAL A 95 -11.92 0.07 20.80
N ASP A 96 -13.14 -0.41 21.07
CA ASP A 96 -14.28 0.42 21.46
C ASP A 96 -14.28 0.77 22.95
N GLU A 97 -14.06 -0.24 23.80
CA GLU A 97 -14.19 -0.15 25.25
C GLU A 97 -12.83 -0.29 25.94
N ILE A 98 -12.68 0.36 27.09
CA ILE A 98 -11.42 0.37 27.84
C ILE A 98 -11.02 -1.02 28.34
N ASP A 99 -12.00 -1.89 28.61
CA ASP A 99 -11.77 -3.24 29.14
C ASP A 99 -11.07 -4.16 28.12
N ASP A 100 -11.11 -3.82 26.82
CA ASP A 100 -10.49 -4.59 25.75
C ASP A 100 -9.05 -4.16 25.45
N VAL A 101 -8.58 -3.04 26.02
CA VAL A 101 -7.25 -2.48 25.77
C VAL A 101 -6.14 -3.45 26.16
N ASP A 102 -6.25 -4.08 27.34
CA ASP A 102 -5.22 -4.97 27.85
C ASP A 102 -4.99 -6.17 26.93
N ALA A 103 -6.04 -6.70 26.29
CA ALA A 103 -5.93 -7.80 25.34
C ALA A 103 -5.18 -7.40 24.06
N HIS A 104 -5.48 -6.22 23.51
CA HIS A 104 -4.82 -5.70 22.31
C HIS A 104 -3.35 -5.34 22.59
N VAL A 105 -3.08 -4.75 23.76
CA VAL A 105 -1.72 -4.46 24.20
C VAL A 105 -0.94 -5.77 24.40
N ALA A 106 -1.54 -6.79 25.02
CA ALA A 106 -0.89 -8.08 25.19
C ALA A 106 -0.53 -8.74 23.84
N ALA A 107 -1.46 -8.74 22.87
CA ALA A 107 -1.20 -9.22 21.51
C ALA A 107 -0.06 -8.46 20.84
N ALA A 108 -0.03 -7.13 20.97
CA ALA A 108 1.06 -6.32 20.44
C ALA A 108 2.41 -6.65 21.10
N ARG A 109 2.43 -6.87 22.41
CA ARG A 109 3.66 -7.24 23.14
C ARG A 109 4.13 -8.65 22.82
N GLU A 110 3.24 -9.57 22.54
CA GLU A 110 3.58 -10.92 22.09
C GLU A 110 4.35 -10.88 20.76
N ILE A 111 3.83 -10.16 19.77
CA ILE A 111 4.50 -9.96 18.49
C ILE A 111 5.85 -9.27 18.69
N GLN A 112 5.89 -8.18 19.48
CA GLN A 112 7.12 -7.43 19.75
C GLN A 112 8.19 -8.23 20.50
N ALA A 113 7.83 -9.30 21.21
CA ALA A 113 8.79 -10.18 21.84
C ALA A 113 9.66 -10.93 20.82
N SER A 114 9.13 -11.18 19.62
CA SER A 114 9.81 -11.85 18.51
C SER A 114 10.30 -10.86 17.45
N TYR A 115 9.53 -9.80 17.18
CA TYR A 115 9.81 -8.76 16.19
C TYR A 115 9.83 -7.38 16.88
N PRO A 116 10.91 -7.02 17.59
CA PRO A 116 10.96 -5.79 18.40
C PRO A 116 10.85 -4.50 17.58
N GLU A 117 11.21 -4.56 16.30
CA GLU A 117 11.14 -3.43 15.37
C GLU A 117 9.77 -3.30 14.68
N ALA A 118 8.85 -4.25 14.89
CA ALA A 118 7.53 -4.22 14.28
C ALA A 118 6.70 -3.03 14.80
N GLU A 119 6.12 -2.27 13.88
CA GLU A 119 5.24 -1.18 14.20
C GLU A 119 3.79 -1.65 14.33
N LEU A 120 3.30 -1.68 15.57
CA LEU A 120 1.95 -2.17 15.87
C LEU A 120 1.00 -1.05 16.22
N ILE A 121 -0.13 -1.05 15.52
CA ILE A 121 -1.16 -0.03 15.53
C ILE A 121 -2.39 -0.58 16.24
N ILE A 122 -2.84 0.11 17.29
CA ILE A 122 -4.14 -0.13 17.93
C ILE A 122 -5.06 1.04 17.58
N VAL A 123 -6.31 0.76 17.19
CA VAL A 123 -7.23 1.75 16.64
C VAL A 123 -8.30 2.12 17.68
N PRO A 124 -8.09 3.18 18.49
CA PRO A 124 -9.06 3.56 19.51
C PRO A 124 -10.36 4.08 18.87
N LYS A 125 -11.51 3.81 19.51
CA LYS A 125 -12.83 4.39 19.14
C LYS A 125 -13.45 5.24 20.25
N SER A 126 -12.72 5.52 21.32
CA SER A 126 -13.11 6.48 22.35
C SER A 126 -11.89 7.17 22.95
N ARG A 127 -12.11 8.34 23.58
CA ARG A 127 -11.03 9.08 24.26
C ARG A 127 -10.45 8.29 25.43
N ALA A 128 -11.27 7.57 26.18
CA ALA A 128 -10.80 6.72 27.28
C ALA A 128 -9.82 5.64 26.80
N VAL A 129 -10.05 5.09 25.60
CA VAL A 129 -9.16 4.10 24.98
C VAL A 129 -7.86 4.75 24.49
N ILE A 130 -7.89 5.97 23.93
CA ILE A 130 -6.67 6.73 23.58
C ILE A 130 -5.74 6.85 24.80
N ASP A 131 -6.31 7.26 25.94
CA ASP A 131 -5.57 7.50 27.19
C ASP A 131 -5.04 6.20 27.81
N ALA A 132 -5.72 5.07 27.59
CA ALA A 132 -5.35 3.77 28.14
C ALA A 132 -4.25 3.04 27.36
N ILE A 133 -4.14 3.27 26.04
CA ILE A 133 -3.10 2.65 25.21
C ILE A 133 -1.71 3.25 25.53
N PRO A 134 -0.69 2.44 25.88
CA PRO A 134 0.64 2.92 26.20
C PRO A 134 1.30 3.77 25.10
N GLU A 135 2.12 4.75 25.49
CA GLU A 135 2.80 5.67 24.55
C GLU A 135 3.72 4.96 23.54
N GLY A 136 4.26 3.80 23.90
CA GLY A 136 5.15 3.01 23.03
C GLY A 136 4.44 2.22 21.92
N LEU A 137 3.13 2.37 21.76
CA LEU A 137 2.36 1.79 20.66
C LEU A 137 1.75 2.89 19.79
N VAL A 138 1.61 2.61 18.49
CA VAL A 138 1.05 3.55 17.52
C VAL A 138 -0.47 3.55 17.63
N LEU A 139 -1.07 4.74 17.53
CA LEU A 139 -2.52 4.88 17.48
C LEU A 139 -3.03 4.97 16.04
N GLY A 140 -4.07 4.20 15.73
CA GLY A 140 -4.78 4.29 14.47
C GLY A 140 -5.80 5.44 14.48
N TYR A 141 -5.58 6.48 13.69
CA TYR A 141 -6.54 7.55 13.49
C TYR A 141 -7.51 7.17 12.35
N SER A 142 -8.68 6.66 12.72
CA SER A 142 -9.73 6.28 11.77
C SER A 142 -10.25 7.50 10.98
N ARG A 143 -9.95 7.56 9.68
CA ARG A 143 -10.36 8.66 8.78
C ARG A 143 -11.21 8.21 7.58
N GLY A 144 -11.10 6.93 7.23
CA GLY A 144 -11.75 6.31 6.07
C GLY A 144 -13.12 5.69 6.35
N TYR A 145 -13.29 4.47 5.86
CA TYR A 145 -14.51 3.69 6.05
C TYR A 145 -14.37 2.88 7.35
N ALA A 146 -15.15 3.23 8.37
CA ALA A 146 -15.17 2.59 9.69
C ALA A 146 -16.53 2.84 10.36
N ASP A 147 -16.82 2.11 11.43
CA ASP A 147 -18.05 2.28 12.22
C ASP A 147 -18.06 3.61 13.00
N ARG A 148 -16.88 4.07 13.41
CA ARG A 148 -16.66 5.35 14.08
C ARG A 148 -15.36 5.99 13.63
N LEU A 149 -15.39 7.29 13.37
CA LEU A 149 -14.24 8.09 12.92
C LEU A 149 -13.63 8.86 14.10
N ALA A 150 -12.31 9.05 14.08
CA ALA A 150 -11.57 9.65 15.18
C ALA A 150 -12.11 11.03 15.61
N HIS A 151 -12.44 11.88 14.65
CA HIS A 151 -12.99 13.22 14.87
C HIS A 151 -14.42 13.25 15.46
N GLU A 152 -15.10 12.11 15.59
CA GLU A 152 -16.44 12.02 16.19
C GLU A 152 -16.40 11.84 17.71
N PHE A 153 -15.24 11.50 18.28
CA PHE A 153 -15.11 11.21 19.72
C PHE A 153 -13.90 11.83 20.39
N SER A 154 -13.01 12.47 19.61
CA SER A 154 -11.78 13.06 20.11
C SER A 154 -11.51 14.41 19.46
N ASP A 155 -10.76 15.24 20.16
CA ASP A 155 -10.20 16.49 19.65
C ASP A 155 -8.74 16.26 19.20
N PRO A 156 -8.19 17.07 18.29
CA PRO A 156 -6.79 16.96 17.88
C PRO A 156 -5.78 17.00 19.05
N ALA A 157 -6.16 17.62 20.17
CA ALA A 157 -5.34 17.68 21.39
C ALA A 157 -5.12 16.30 22.03
N ASP A 158 -6.07 15.38 21.89
CA ASP A 158 -6.00 14.03 22.50
C ASP A 158 -4.92 13.16 21.84
N TRP A 159 -4.41 13.55 20.67
CA TRP A 159 -3.43 12.79 19.87
C TRP A 159 -2.02 13.39 19.91
N ARG A 160 -1.83 14.52 20.61
CA ARG A 160 -0.56 15.25 20.62
C ARG A 160 0.53 14.45 21.32
N GLY A 161 1.74 14.48 20.77
CA GLY A 161 2.88 13.69 21.27
C GLY A 161 2.74 12.18 21.08
N ARG A 162 1.67 11.69 20.47
CA ARG A 162 1.50 10.28 20.11
C ARG A 162 2.02 10.02 18.71
N ARG A 163 2.48 8.78 18.49
CA ARG A 163 2.71 8.23 17.16
C ARG A 163 1.37 7.80 16.56
N VAL A 164 1.08 8.21 15.33
CA VAL A 164 -0.25 8.10 14.72
C VAL A 164 -0.15 7.62 13.27
N HIS A 165 -0.87 6.55 12.96
CA HIS A 165 -1.12 6.10 11.59
C HIS A 165 -2.52 6.55 11.14
N ILE A 166 -2.65 7.20 9.98
CA ILE A 166 -3.95 7.65 9.46
C ILE A 166 -4.60 6.55 8.62
N LEU A 167 -5.64 5.93 9.16
CA LEU A 167 -6.33 4.79 8.53
C LEU A 167 -7.40 5.24 7.53
N GLY A 168 -7.14 4.97 6.25
CA GLY A 168 -8.03 5.22 5.14
C GLY A 168 -8.39 6.70 4.90
N GLY A 169 -9.36 6.91 4.02
CA GLY A 169 -9.77 8.24 3.56
C GLY A 169 -8.90 8.75 2.40
N SER A 170 -9.47 9.60 1.54
CA SER A 170 -8.71 10.11 0.39
C SER A 170 -7.57 11.05 0.83
N PRO A 171 -6.53 11.24 0.00
CA PRO A 171 -5.38 12.08 0.35
C PRO A 171 -5.74 13.48 0.86
N PRO A 172 -6.72 14.21 0.29
CA PRO A 172 -7.11 15.52 0.85
C PRO A 172 -7.73 15.43 2.25
N LYS A 173 -8.48 14.36 2.55
CA LYS A 173 -9.08 14.12 3.87
C LYS A 173 -8.02 13.76 4.91
N GLN A 174 -7.03 12.98 4.52
CA GLN A 174 -5.88 12.61 5.34
C GLN A 174 -4.98 13.83 5.59
N LEU A 175 -4.63 14.59 4.55
CA LEU A 175 -3.88 15.84 4.67
C LEU A 175 -4.56 16.84 5.62
N HIS A 176 -5.89 16.94 5.57
CA HIS A 176 -6.63 17.77 6.51
C HIS A 176 -6.42 17.29 7.96
N ALA A 177 -6.52 15.99 8.22
CA ALA A 177 -6.27 15.42 9.55
C ALA A 177 -4.83 15.66 10.00
N ILE A 178 -3.83 15.32 9.17
CA ILE A 178 -2.41 15.56 9.43
C ILE A 178 -2.17 17.02 9.84
N ARG A 179 -2.73 17.98 9.08
CA ARG A 179 -2.61 19.41 9.42
C ARG A 179 -3.23 19.76 10.77
N GLN A 180 -4.37 19.19 11.14
CA GLN A 180 -4.97 19.42 12.47
C GLN A 180 -4.13 18.82 13.60
N LEU A 181 -3.59 17.62 13.40
CA LEU A 181 -2.84 16.89 14.42
C LEU A 181 -1.43 17.46 14.66
N THR A 182 -0.86 18.13 13.66
CA THR A 182 0.54 18.61 13.69
C THR A 182 0.68 20.12 13.75
N ARG A 183 -0.38 20.92 13.50
CA ARG A 183 -0.26 22.39 13.56
C ARG A 183 0.22 22.88 14.94
N PRO A 184 0.84 24.07 15.03
CA PRO A 184 1.16 24.69 16.32
C PRO A 184 -0.10 24.91 17.15
N THR A 185 0.03 24.85 18.48
CA THR A 185 -1.03 25.17 19.44
C THR A 185 -0.61 26.34 20.32
N LEU A 186 -1.57 26.93 21.05
CA LEU A 186 -1.27 28.00 22.02
C LEU A 186 -0.59 27.48 23.29
N THR A 187 -0.62 26.17 23.51
CA THR A 187 -0.07 25.48 24.69
C THR A 187 1.33 24.93 24.44
N ASP A 188 1.90 25.14 23.25
CA ASP A 188 3.20 24.60 22.80
C ASP A 188 3.32 23.07 22.99
N GLU A 189 2.19 22.36 22.97
CA GLU A 189 2.18 20.90 22.98
C GLU A 189 2.92 20.37 21.74
N PRO A 190 3.66 19.26 21.83
CA PRO A 190 4.33 18.67 20.68
C PRO A 190 3.32 18.19 19.63
N PRO A 191 3.63 18.25 18.32
CA PRO A 191 2.80 17.66 17.28
C PRO A 191 2.56 16.17 17.51
N ALA A 192 1.46 15.64 16.99
CA ALA A 192 1.38 14.20 16.77
C ALA A 192 2.43 13.82 15.72
N ASP A 193 3.07 12.67 15.93
CA ASP A 193 4.08 12.11 15.04
C ASP A 193 3.38 11.18 14.04
N ILE A 194 3.29 11.60 12.77
CA ILE A 194 2.58 10.85 11.73
C ILE A 194 3.51 9.80 11.15
N VAL A 195 3.34 8.56 11.56
CA VAL A 195 4.21 7.44 11.13
C VAL A 195 3.77 6.84 9.80
N GLY A 196 2.47 6.84 9.49
CA GLY A 196 2.00 6.21 8.27
C GLY A 196 0.62 6.63 7.82
N VAL A 197 0.32 6.36 6.55
CA VAL A 197 -1.02 6.51 5.95
C VAL A 197 -1.30 5.37 4.98
N ASP A 198 -2.56 4.98 4.84
CA ASP A 198 -3.00 4.00 3.84
C ASP A 198 -4.31 4.42 3.17
N TRP A 199 -4.52 4.03 1.90
CA TRP A 199 -5.82 4.19 1.24
C TRP A 199 -6.01 3.27 0.03
N ASN A 200 -7.00 2.39 0.10
CA ASN A 200 -7.25 1.36 -0.93
C ASN A 200 -8.38 1.72 -1.92
N GLY A 201 -8.84 2.98 -1.94
CA GLY A 201 -10.04 3.39 -2.70
C GLY A 201 -9.90 3.42 -4.21
N LEU A 202 -8.69 3.23 -4.75
CA LEU A 202 -8.37 3.41 -6.17
C LEU A 202 -9.05 2.43 -7.11
N HIS A 203 -9.04 1.14 -6.75
CA HIS A 203 -9.48 0.07 -7.63
C HIS A 203 -10.97 0.21 -7.99
N ARG A 204 -11.81 0.66 -7.05
CA ARG A 204 -13.24 0.87 -7.31
C ARG A 204 -13.49 1.97 -8.34
N GLY A 205 -12.77 3.09 -8.27
CA GLY A 205 -12.89 4.16 -9.28
C GLY A 205 -12.41 3.69 -10.65
N ALA A 206 -11.29 2.94 -10.67
CA ALA A 206 -10.72 2.41 -11.89
C ALA A 206 -11.66 1.46 -12.66
N GLN A 207 -12.54 0.73 -11.96
CA GLN A 207 -13.59 -0.09 -12.59
C GLN A 207 -14.58 0.72 -13.44
N PHE A 208 -14.71 2.02 -13.15
CA PHE A 208 -15.54 2.95 -13.90
C PHE A 208 -14.70 3.88 -14.80
N GLY A 209 -13.42 3.58 -15.03
CA GLY A 209 -12.53 4.45 -15.81
C GLY A 209 -12.17 5.77 -15.11
N GLU A 210 -12.40 5.86 -13.80
CA GLU A 210 -12.02 7.03 -13.00
C GLU A 210 -10.64 6.82 -12.37
N PHE A 211 -9.84 7.89 -12.34
CA PHE A 211 -8.56 7.89 -11.64
C PHE A 211 -8.47 9.06 -10.68
N TRP A 212 -7.60 8.90 -9.67
CA TRP A 212 -7.41 9.92 -8.67
C TRP A 212 -6.38 10.97 -9.13
N THR A 213 -6.67 12.23 -8.87
CA THR A 213 -5.77 13.38 -9.04
C THR A 213 -5.79 14.27 -7.79
N ALA A 214 -4.84 15.20 -7.67
CA ALA A 214 -4.82 16.16 -6.57
C ALA A 214 -6.10 17.02 -6.47
N ASP A 215 -6.78 17.24 -7.59
CA ASP A 215 -8.03 18.00 -7.67
C ASP A 215 -9.29 17.13 -7.43
N GLY A 216 -9.10 15.82 -7.25
CA GLY A 216 -10.17 14.84 -7.01
C GLY A 216 -10.23 13.74 -8.06
N TRP A 217 -11.39 13.09 -8.15
CA TRP A 217 -11.65 12.06 -9.16
C TRP A 217 -11.78 12.69 -10.55
N ASP A 218 -10.98 12.19 -11.49
CA ASP A 218 -11.06 12.52 -12.90
C ASP A 218 -11.73 11.35 -13.64
N ASP A 219 -12.75 11.65 -14.45
CA ASP A 219 -13.57 10.69 -15.16
C ASP A 219 -13.29 10.64 -16.67
N SER A 220 -12.29 11.39 -17.15
CA SER A 220 -11.90 11.43 -18.57
C SER A 220 -11.47 10.07 -19.12
N GLY A 221 -11.03 9.16 -18.26
CA GLY A 221 -10.72 7.78 -18.60
C GLY A 221 -11.94 6.93 -19.00
N ARG A 222 -13.17 7.35 -18.67
CA ARG A 222 -14.42 6.66 -19.07
C ARG A 222 -14.59 6.52 -20.59
N ASN A 223 -14.01 7.45 -21.34
CA ASN A 223 -14.12 7.51 -22.80
C ASN A 223 -12.86 7.00 -23.52
N ALA A 224 -11.89 6.45 -22.79
CA ALA A 224 -10.65 5.94 -23.36
C ALA A 224 -10.78 4.43 -23.58
N ASP A 225 -11.06 4.01 -24.82
CA ASP A 225 -11.30 2.62 -25.22
C ASP A 225 -10.13 1.64 -24.94
N HIS A 226 -8.98 2.11 -24.45
CA HIS A 226 -7.70 1.38 -24.37
C HIS A 226 -7.03 1.42 -22.98
N VAL A 227 -7.71 1.96 -21.96
CA VAL A 227 -7.15 2.04 -20.60
C VAL A 227 -7.70 0.91 -19.74
N THR A 228 -6.83 -0.01 -19.35
CA THR A 228 -7.15 -1.13 -18.45
C THR A 228 -7.36 -0.62 -17.02
N VAL A 229 -8.10 -1.39 -16.20
CA VAL A 229 -8.24 -1.10 -14.76
C VAL A 229 -6.86 -1.00 -14.08
N ARG A 230 -5.92 -1.87 -14.44
CA ARG A 230 -4.55 -1.87 -13.91
C ARG A 230 -3.81 -0.57 -14.23
N LYS A 231 -3.81 -0.10 -15.49
CA LYS A 231 -3.22 1.20 -15.86
C LYS A 231 -3.84 2.35 -15.08
N THR A 232 -5.15 2.36 -14.91
CA THR A 232 -5.86 3.42 -14.18
C THR A 232 -5.48 3.45 -12.70
N VAL A 233 -5.34 2.28 -12.07
CA VAL A 233 -4.84 2.19 -10.68
C VAL A 233 -3.39 2.64 -10.59
N ARG A 234 -2.50 2.14 -11.46
CA ARG A 234 -1.09 2.54 -11.49
C ARG A 234 -0.93 4.05 -11.70
N HIS A 235 -1.74 4.63 -12.59
CA HIS A 235 -1.77 6.09 -12.79
C HIS A 235 -2.16 6.82 -11.50
N SER A 236 -3.23 6.37 -10.83
CA SER A 236 -3.71 6.97 -9.60
C SER A 236 -2.68 6.88 -8.46
N LEU A 237 -1.98 5.74 -8.33
CA LEU A 237 -0.89 5.56 -7.36
C LEU A 237 0.24 6.56 -7.60
N ALA A 238 0.66 6.75 -8.86
CA ALA A 238 1.67 7.75 -9.20
C ALA A 238 1.22 9.17 -8.83
N ARG A 239 -0.05 9.53 -9.04
CA ARG A 239 -0.61 10.82 -8.61
C ARG A 239 -0.63 10.97 -7.10
N ILE A 240 -0.98 9.92 -6.35
CA ILE A 240 -0.94 9.94 -4.89
C ILE A 240 0.48 10.19 -4.39
N ARG A 241 1.47 9.51 -4.96
CA ARG A 241 2.88 9.73 -4.64
C ARG A 241 3.28 11.19 -4.88
N GLU A 242 2.99 11.72 -6.07
CA GLU A 242 3.25 13.14 -6.40
C GLU A 242 2.59 14.09 -5.39
N PHE A 243 1.34 13.80 -5.00
CA PHE A 243 0.61 14.58 -4.01
C PHE A 243 1.32 14.58 -2.65
N TRP A 244 1.73 13.42 -2.14
CA TRP A 244 2.42 13.34 -0.84
C TRP A 244 3.81 13.98 -0.87
N GLN A 245 4.55 13.80 -1.96
CA GLN A 245 5.85 14.45 -2.16
C GLN A 245 5.71 15.97 -2.16
N SER A 246 4.70 16.52 -2.86
CA SER A 246 4.45 17.97 -2.91
C SER A 246 4.08 18.59 -1.54
N HIS A 247 3.62 17.75 -0.60
CA HIS A 247 3.25 18.16 0.76
C HIS A 247 4.31 17.83 1.81
N GLY A 248 5.45 17.23 1.42
CA GLY A 248 6.52 16.83 2.34
C GLY A 248 6.11 15.70 3.30
N ILE A 249 5.14 14.87 2.90
CA ILE A 249 4.63 13.74 3.71
C ILE A 249 5.23 12.42 3.24
N TRP A 250 5.62 12.32 1.97
CA TRP A 250 6.17 11.08 1.42
C TRP A 250 7.47 10.67 2.15
N PRO A 251 7.67 9.37 2.43
CA PRO A 251 8.85 8.86 3.13
C PRO A 251 10.17 9.20 2.44
N GLU A 252 11.24 9.33 3.23
CA GLU A 252 12.60 9.54 2.68
C GLU A 252 13.15 8.29 2.00
N THR A 253 12.85 7.13 2.57
CA THR A 253 13.24 5.81 2.07
C THR A 253 12.05 5.10 1.46
N THR A 254 12.29 4.38 0.38
CA THR A 254 11.29 3.50 -0.22
C THR A 254 11.42 2.08 0.34
N PRO A 255 10.37 1.24 0.21
CA PRO A 255 10.47 -0.19 0.51
C PRO A 255 11.63 -0.88 -0.21
N GLU A 256 11.94 -0.48 -1.45
CA GLU A 256 13.10 -1.00 -2.19
C GLU A 256 14.44 -0.70 -1.48
N ASP A 257 14.57 0.49 -0.87
CA ASP A 257 15.75 0.85 -0.08
C ASP A 257 15.87 0.00 1.21
N ALA A 258 14.73 -0.46 1.74
CA ALA A 258 14.64 -1.39 2.87
C ALA A 258 14.80 -2.87 2.44
N GLY A 259 14.97 -3.14 1.14
CA GLY A 259 15.16 -4.48 0.61
C GLY A 259 13.85 -5.23 0.29
N LEU A 260 12.69 -4.58 0.38
CA LEU A 260 11.41 -5.14 -0.04
C LEU A 260 11.30 -5.04 -1.56
N HIS A 261 11.48 -6.17 -2.24
CA HIS A 261 11.28 -6.31 -3.68
C HIS A 261 10.46 -7.57 -3.92
N PHE A 262 9.72 -7.62 -5.03
CA PHE A 262 9.11 -8.88 -5.45
C PHE A 262 10.20 -9.81 -6.00
N GLU A 263 10.08 -11.11 -5.72
CA GLU A 263 10.87 -12.15 -6.36
C GLU A 263 10.06 -12.74 -7.53
N TYR A 264 10.67 -12.79 -8.71
CA TYR A 264 10.00 -13.27 -9.92
C TYR A 264 11.01 -13.74 -10.97
N GLU A 265 10.95 -15.03 -11.32
CA GLU A 265 11.88 -15.65 -12.26
C GLU A 265 11.48 -15.47 -13.74
N GLY A 266 10.21 -15.11 -13.99
CA GLY A 266 9.68 -14.94 -15.33
C GLY A 266 9.38 -16.27 -16.03
N PRO A 267 8.63 -16.22 -17.15
CA PRO A 267 8.29 -17.42 -17.88
C PRO A 267 9.49 -17.97 -18.67
N SER A 268 9.43 -19.26 -18.99
CA SER A 268 10.39 -19.95 -19.83
C SER A 268 9.69 -20.69 -20.98
N PRO A 269 10.43 -21.16 -22.00
CA PRO A 269 9.87 -22.05 -23.02
C PRO A 269 9.23 -23.33 -22.48
N ALA A 270 9.62 -23.79 -21.29
CA ALA A 270 9.06 -25.00 -20.67
C ALA A 270 7.61 -24.81 -20.19
N ASP A 271 7.20 -23.57 -19.93
CA ASP A 271 5.88 -23.23 -19.39
C ASP A 271 4.80 -23.18 -20.48
N LEU A 272 5.19 -23.36 -21.75
CA LEU A 272 4.26 -23.41 -22.86
C LEU A 272 3.48 -24.73 -22.92
N GLU A 273 2.19 -24.68 -22.63
CA GLU A 273 1.28 -25.82 -22.81
C GLU A 273 1.12 -26.24 -24.29
N LYS A 274 1.29 -25.29 -25.22
CA LYS A 274 1.02 -25.48 -26.65
C LYS A 274 2.15 -24.92 -27.51
N GLY A 275 2.52 -25.67 -28.54
CA GLY A 275 3.53 -25.23 -29.52
C GLY A 275 3.00 -24.31 -30.62
N ALA A 276 1.76 -23.81 -30.53
CA ALA A 276 1.17 -22.91 -31.52
C ALA A 276 1.30 -21.45 -31.07
N CYS A 277 1.74 -20.58 -31.98
CA CYS A 277 1.86 -19.15 -31.77
C CYS A 277 0.48 -18.57 -31.46
N THR A 278 0.35 -17.85 -30.35
CA THR A 278 -0.93 -17.30 -29.90
C THR A 278 -1.54 -16.34 -30.93
N GLU A 279 -0.72 -15.59 -31.68
CA GLU A 279 -1.22 -14.63 -32.67
C GLU A 279 -1.59 -15.25 -34.02
N CYS A 280 -0.70 -16.06 -34.61
CA CYS A 280 -0.82 -16.51 -36.00
C CYS A 280 -1.01 -18.03 -36.17
N GLY A 281 -0.98 -18.81 -35.10
CA GLY A 281 -1.14 -20.27 -35.10
C GLY A 281 0.06 -21.06 -35.63
N ALA A 282 1.13 -20.39 -36.10
CA ALA A 282 2.34 -21.05 -36.56
C ALA A 282 3.02 -21.83 -35.43
N ASN A 283 3.73 -22.92 -35.75
CA ASN A 283 4.46 -23.67 -34.73
C ASN A 283 5.68 -22.86 -34.23
N VAL A 284 5.71 -22.51 -32.95
CA VAL A 284 6.74 -21.65 -32.33
C VAL A 284 8.12 -22.30 -32.29
N TRP A 285 8.17 -23.63 -32.28
CA TRP A 285 9.41 -24.44 -32.23
C TRP A 285 10.08 -24.57 -33.59
N ARG A 286 9.45 -24.13 -34.69
CA ARG A 286 10.06 -24.13 -36.03
C ARG A 286 10.93 -22.90 -36.29
N THR A 287 10.99 -21.96 -35.36
CA THR A 287 11.85 -20.77 -35.45
C THR A 287 13.29 -21.16 -35.10
N ARG A 288 14.28 -20.46 -35.69
CA ARG A 288 15.70 -20.76 -35.41
C ARG A 288 16.14 -20.41 -33.99
N ARG A 289 15.49 -19.41 -33.39
CA ARG A 289 15.85 -18.87 -32.06
C ARG A 289 15.07 -19.51 -30.92
N GLY A 290 13.97 -20.19 -31.22
CA GLY A 290 13.01 -20.63 -30.21
C GLY A 290 11.89 -19.60 -30.01
N PRO A 291 10.89 -19.92 -29.18
CA PRO A 291 9.74 -19.06 -28.93
C PRO A 291 10.13 -17.81 -28.13
N PHE A 292 9.39 -16.73 -28.34
CA PHE A 292 9.19 -15.74 -27.30
C PHE A 292 8.10 -16.25 -26.36
N VAL A 293 8.25 -16.05 -25.05
CA VAL A 293 7.22 -16.42 -24.07
C VAL A 293 6.91 -15.20 -23.23
N ALA A 294 5.64 -14.92 -23.00
CA ALA A 294 5.21 -13.82 -22.14
C ALA A 294 4.15 -14.30 -21.15
N GLU A 295 4.26 -13.83 -19.91
CA GLU A 295 3.21 -13.96 -18.88
C GLU A 295 2.53 -12.60 -18.68
N TYR A 296 1.20 -12.63 -18.70
CA TYR A 296 0.39 -11.42 -18.58
C TYR A 296 -0.22 -11.28 -17.18
N ASP A 297 -0.71 -10.08 -16.88
CA ASP A 297 -1.45 -9.69 -15.68
C ASP A 297 -2.70 -10.54 -15.38
N THR A 298 -3.16 -11.27 -16.39
CA THR A 298 -4.23 -12.27 -16.33
C THR A 298 -3.77 -13.66 -15.85
N GLY A 299 -2.47 -13.90 -15.67
CA GLY A 299 -1.86 -15.21 -15.42
C GLY A 299 -1.68 -16.05 -16.70
N ALA A 300 -2.02 -15.51 -17.87
CA ALA A 300 -1.88 -16.24 -19.13
C ALA A 300 -0.42 -16.28 -19.58
N VAL A 301 0.12 -17.48 -19.77
CA VAL A 301 1.43 -17.73 -20.40
C VAL A 301 1.24 -18.02 -21.89
N CYS A 302 1.86 -17.21 -22.74
CA CYS A 302 1.67 -17.28 -24.19
C CYS A 302 2.98 -17.40 -24.96
N GLY A 303 2.96 -18.20 -26.02
CA GLY A 303 4.11 -18.41 -26.91
C GLY A 303 3.97 -17.69 -28.25
N TYR A 304 5.06 -17.10 -28.75
CA TYR A 304 5.08 -16.37 -30.01
C TYR A 304 6.25 -16.77 -30.90
N CYS A 305 6.01 -16.83 -32.21
CA CYS A 305 7.06 -17.13 -33.19
C CYS A 305 7.95 -15.93 -33.55
N SER A 306 7.59 -14.72 -33.13
CA SER A 306 8.35 -13.50 -33.38
C SER A 306 7.95 -12.40 -32.39
N TYR A 307 8.83 -11.41 -32.23
CA TYR A 307 8.53 -10.19 -31.47
C TYR A 307 7.30 -9.46 -32.02
N GLU A 308 7.12 -9.43 -33.35
CA GLU A 308 5.96 -8.80 -33.99
C GLU A 308 4.64 -9.48 -33.61
N CYS A 309 4.62 -10.81 -33.54
CA CYS A 309 3.44 -11.55 -33.08
C CYS A 309 3.13 -11.28 -31.60
N TYR A 310 4.16 -11.25 -30.75
CA TYR A 310 4.01 -10.87 -29.33
C TYR A 310 3.44 -9.45 -29.19
N PHE A 311 4.06 -8.48 -29.85
CA PHE A 311 3.67 -7.08 -29.75
C PHE A 311 2.25 -6.83 -30.29
N THR A 312 1.93 -7.42 -31.44
CA THR A 312 0.60 -7.31 -32.05
C THR A 312 -0.48 -7.91 -31.15
N HIS A 313 -0.25 -9.11 -30.61
CA HIS A 313 -1.20 -9.78 -29.73
C HIS A 313 -1.45 -8.96 -28.47
N ARG A 314 -0.37 -8.57 -27.78
CA ARG A 314 -0.42 -7.76 -26.57
C ARG A 314 -1.23 -6.48 -26.79
N HIS A 315 -0.91 -5.73 -27.84
CA HIS A 315 -1.56 -4.44 -28.12
C HIS A 315 -3.03 -4.62 -28.49
N ARG A 316 -3.37 -5.59 -29.35
CA ARG A 316 -4.75 -5.85 -29.78
C ARG A 316 -5.66 -6.31 -28.64
N LYS A 317 -5.09 -6.90 -27.59
CA LYS A 317 -5.81 -7.48 -26.45
C LYS A 317 -5.70 -6.64 -25.18
N ASP A 318 -5.03 -5.49 -25.25
CA ASP A 318 -4.75 -4.61 -24.11
C ASP A 318 -4.13 -5.34 -22.91
N LEU A 319 -3.23 -6.30 -23.18
CA LEU A 319 -2.57 -7.09 -22.14
C LEU A 319 -1.36 -6.35 -21.57
N GLU A 320 -1.10 -6.57 -20.29
CA GLU A 320 0.06 -6.05 -19.58
C GLU A 320 0.90 -7.16 -18.99
N GLU A 321 2.22 -6.99 -19.01
CA GLU A 321 3.15 -7.87 -18.31
C GLU A 321 3.00 -7.73 -16.80
N ILE A 322 3.12 -8.83 -16.06
CA ILE A 322 3.00 -8.80 -14.58
C ILE A 322 4.15 -8.00 -13.95
N ALA A 323 5.38 -8.19 -14.43
CA ALA A 323 6.62 -7.59 -13.93
C ALA A 323 7.50 -7.01 -15.06
N GLY A 324 6.87 -6.33 -16.03
CA GLY A 324 7.59 -5.66 -17.11
C GLY A 324 8.43 -6.62 -17.97
N GLU A 325 9.70 -6.29 -18.19
CA GLU A 325 10.59 -7.09 -19.05
C GLU A 325 10.88 -8.49 -18.49
N GLN A 326 10.85 -8.68 -17.17
CA GLN A 326 11.05 -10.00 -16.55
C GLN A 326 9.95 -10.98 -16.94
N SER A 327 8.75 -10.50 -17.28
CA SER A 327 7.65 -11.37 -17.74
C SER A 327 7.78 -11.79 -19.20
N VAL A 328 8.88 -11.49 -19.87
CA VAL A 328 9.08 -11.82 -21.29
C VAL A 328 10.40 -12.55 -21.49
N TYR A 329 10.32 -13.84 -21.79
CA TYR A 329 11.44 -14.59 -22.32
C TYR A 329 11.70 -14.18 -23.78
N ILE A 330 12.86 -13.56 -24.00
CA ILE A 330 13.37 -13.24 -25.32
C ILE A 330 14.39 -14.32 -25.72
N PRO A 331 14.15 -15.05 -26.83
CA PRO A 331 15.08 -16.09 -27.26
C PRO A 331 16.44 -15.49 -27.67
N PRO A 332 17.57 -16.20 -27.42
CA PRO A 332 18.91 -15.70 -27.73
C PRO A 332 19.09 -15.29 -29.20
N ALA A 333 19.97 -14.30 -29.43
CA ALA A 333 20.23 -13.72 -30.76
C ALA A 333 20.86 -14.67 -31.77
#